data_AF-A0A0B4RXT2-F1
#
_entry.id   AF-A0A0B4RXT2-F1
#
_cell.length_a   1.000
_cell.length_b   1.000
_cell.length_c   1.000
_cell.angle_alpha   90.00
_cell.angle_beta   90.00
_cell.angle_gamma   90.00
#
_symmetry.space_group_name_H-M   'P 1'
#
loop_
_entity.id
_entity.type
_entity.pdbx_description
1 polymer ?
#
loop_
_entity_poly.entity_id
_entity_poly.type
_entity_poly.pdbx_seq_one_letter_code
_entity_poly.pdbx_strand_id
1 'polypeptide(L)'
;MRWKILWFITTLVAITYIDGLTVNESNNLKPNIERPLTLNQSTVSDSCKKNAEISSQNNVTKEVEPVVKLIDVEHDLTHGRRQRATANEEAFGQINASGSNSEETMDPPPILVETDLGVVQGHIWQHSDKIISYFDIPYGKFSLFEAPEKASNWTDIHSVTEHKKRCPQIKDSTFIGSPDCLTLSVFTPRTAENAGVLFYIHDSSSNTGSGDPYKYGPEFLVNNGIILVLPNYRLGALGFLCLQNTIAPGNAAIRDLALALEWTKDNIKSFGGNPLNIVVSGDSRSGALAGHLALSSESKAYIRKVITESGSVLAHWAIDRNPVSTATQLVTYMKG
;
A
#
# COMPACT_ATOMS: atom_id res chain seq x y z
N MET A 1 34.54 6.95 34.61
CA MET A 1 33.21 6.33 34.41
C MET A 1 32.41 7.16 33.40
N ARG A 2 32.31 6.71 32.15
CA ARG A 2 31.42 7.27 31.13
C ARG A 2 30.86 6.10 30.34
N TRP A 3 29.61 5.76 30.59
CA TRP A 3 28.86 4.78 29.80
C TRP A 3 28.34 5.48 28.55
N LYS A 4 28.74 5.01 27.37
CA LYS A 4 28.04 5.27 26.11
C LYS A 4 27.40 3.95 25.69
N ILE A 5 26.09 3.85 25.86
CA ILE A 5 25.27 2.76 25.33
C ILE A 5 24.98 3.13 23.87
N LEU A 6 25.61 2.41 22.95
CA LEU A 6 25.28 2.43 21.53
C LEU A 6 24.07 1.51 21.35
N TRP A 7 22.91 2.08 20.99
CA TRP A 7 21.79 1.28 20.50
C TRP A 7 22.10 0.86 19.07
N PHE A 8 22.38 -0.44 18.86
CA PHE A 8 22.31 -1.05 17.54
C PHE A 8 20.84 -1.35 17.23
N ILE A 9 20.27 -0.64 16.25
CA ILE A 9 19.00 -1.01 15.63
C ILE A 9 19.36 -2.08 14.59
N THR A 10 19.21 -3.36 14.94
CA THR A 10 19.14 -4.43 13.95
C THR A 10 17.70 -4.46 13.43
N THR A 11 17.45 -3.81 12.28
CA THR A 11 16.21 -3.99 11.53
C THR A 11 16.21 -5.40 10.96
N LEU A 12 15.49 -6.32 11.59
CA LEU A 12 15.29 -7.66 11.04
C LEU A 12 14.19 -7.56 9.97
N VAL A 13 14.58 -7.46 8.70
CA VAL A 13 13.63 -7.58 7.57
C VAL A 13 13.35 -9.06 7.38
N ALA A 14 12.16 -9.53 7.76
CA ALA A 14 11.72 -10.88 7.48
C ALA A 14 11.10 -10.93 6.07
N ILE A 15 11.82 -11.51 5.11
CA ILE A 15 11.27 -11.80 3.78
C ILE A 15 10.70 -13.23 3.82
N THR A 16 9.38 -13.35 3.89
CA THR A 16 8.71 -14.66 3.80
C THR A 16 8.37 -14.98 2.34
N TYR A 17 8.99 -16.02 1.77
CA TYR A 17 8.60 -16.59 0.48
C TYR A 17 7.50 -17.64 0.68
N ILE A 18 6.40 -17.53 -0.07
CA ILE A 18 5.39 -18.59 -0.19
C ILE A 18 5.49 -19.12 -1.62
N ASP A 19 6.16 -20.27 -1.81
CA ASP A 19 6.10 -21.00 -3.08
C ASP A 19 4.83 -21.85 -3.12
N GLY A 20 4.13 -21.77 -4.26
CA GLY A 20 2.87 -22.48 -4.50
C GLY A 20 3.04 -23.99 -4.45
N LEU A 21 2.15 -24.65 -3.70
CA LEU A 21 2.04 -26.10 -3.65
C LEU A 21 1.61 -26.64 -5.02
N THR A 22 2.46 -27.44 -5.65
CA THR A 22 2.08 -28.33 -6.76
C THR A 22 1.28 -29.51 -6.17
N VAL A 23 0.02 -29.65 -6.57
CA VAL A 23 -0.80 -30.81 -6.22
C VAL A 23 -0.58 -31.87 -7.29
N ASN A 24 -0.04 -33.01 -6.87
CA ASN A 24 0.15 -34.18 -7.72
C ASN A 24 -1.23 -34.82 -7.98
N GLU A 25 -1.62 -34.88 -9.25
CA GLU A 25 -2.84 -35.56 -9.71
C GLU A 25 -2.73 -37.07 -9.54
N SER A 26 -3.54 -37.64 -8.66
CA SER A 26 -4.10 -38.98 -8.86
C SER A 26 -5.33 -39.17 -7.98
N ASN A 27 -6.52 -39.02 -8.57
CA ASN A 27 -7.63 -39.98 -8.41
C ASN A 27 -8.83 -39.57 -9.26
N ASN A 28 -9.24 -40.52 -10.10
CA ASN A 28 -10.41 -40.49 -10.97
C ASN A 28 -11.70 -40.17 -10.22
N LEU A 29 -12.41 -39.11 -10.63
CA LEU A 29 -13.87 -39.01 -10.55
C LEU A 29 -14.36 -38.14 -11.73
N LYS A 30 -15.25 -38.69 -12.57
CA LYS A 30 -15.81 -38.07 -13.77
C LYS A 30 -16.70 -36.86 -13.44
N PRO A 31 -16.86 -35.90 -14.37
CA PRO A 31 -17.55 -34.64 -14.11
C PRO A 31 -19.07 -34.79 -14.22
N ASN A 32 -19.80 -34.25 -13.25
CA ASN A 32 -21.23 -33.98 -13.39
C ASN A 32 -21.42 -32.47 -13.47
N ILE A 33 -21.89 -32.02 -14.64
CA ILE A 33 -22.27 -30.64 -14.93
C ILE A 33 -23.69 -30.46 -14.41
N GLU A 34 -23.91 -29.58 -13.42
CA GLU A 34 -25.16 -28.80 -13.29
C GLU A 34 -25.06 -27.62 -12.30
N ARG A 35 -25.15 -26.40 -12.88
CA ARG A 35 -25.83 -25.16 -12.44
C ARG A 35 -25.37 -24.32 -11.21
N PRO A 36 -25.60 -22.99 -11.26
CA PRO A 36 -24.88 -21.99 -10.45
C PRO A 36 -25.45 -21.86 -9.04
N LEU A 37 -24.57 -21.85 -8.04
CA LEU A 37 -24.94 -21.60 -6.65
C LEU A 37 -25.25 -20.11 -6.45
N THR A 38 -26.49 -19.86 -6.06
CA THR A 38 -26.97 -18.60 -5.51
C THR A 38 -26.23 -18.26 -4.22
N LEU A 39 -25.76 -17.02 -4.12
CA LEU A 39 -25.05 -16.48 -2.96
C LEU A 39 -26.03 -16.36 -1.79
N ASN A 40 -25.94 -17.25 -0.80
CA ASN A 40 -26.85 -17.28 0.35
C ASN A 40 -26.34 -16.31 1.45
N GLN A 41 -27.22 -15.43 1.95
CA GLN A 41 -26.95 -14.34 2.91
C GLN A 41 -26.45 -14.77 4.31
N SER A 42 -26.27 -16.07 4.56
CA SER A 42 -25.89 -16.63 5.86
C SER A 42 -24.39 -16.55 6.21
N THR A 43 -23.52 -16.12 5.29
CA THR A 43 -22.05 -16.10 5.52
C THR A 43 -21.50 -14.78 6.05
N VAL A 44 -22.34 -13.75 6.18
CA VAL A 44 -21.92 -12.39 6.60
C VAL A 44 -21.62 -12.33 8.11
N SER A 45 -22.18 -13.25 8.91
CA SER A 45 -22.04 -13.31 10.37
C SER A 45 -20.66 -13.77 10.88
N ASP A 46 -19.77 -14.27 10.02
CA ASP A 46 -18.56 -14.98 10.44
C ASP A 46 -17.25 -14.24 10.17
N SER A 47 -17.31 -13.03 9.58
CA SER A 47 -16.14 -12.21 9.23
C SER A 47 -15.16 -12.02 10.40
N CYS A 48 -15.67 -11.76 11.62
CA CYS A 48 -14.84 -11.62 12.81
C CYS A 48 -14.61 -12.92 13.59
N LYS A 49 -15.50 -13.93 13.45
CA LYS A 49 -15.44 -15.17 14.25
C LYS A 49 -14.35 -16.13 13.74
N LYS A 50 -14.15 -16.24 12.42
CA LYS A 50 -13.21 -17.22 11.84
C LYS A 50 -11.76 -17.00 12.25
N ASN A 51 -11.35 -15.77 12.61
CA ASN A 51 -9.99 -15.50 13.10
C ASN A 51 -9.78 -15.91 14.56
N ALA A 52 -10.85 -16.06 15.36
CA ALA A 52 -10.76 -16.47 16.76
C ALA A 52 -10.74 -18.01 16.92
N GLU A 53 -11.44 -18.75 16.05
CA GLU A 53 -11.60 -20.21 16.17
C GLU A 53 -10.37 -21.01 15.71
N ILE A 54 -9.50 -20.45 14.86
CA ILE A 54 -8.25 -21.12 14.42
C ILE A 54 -7.24 -21.21 15.59
N SER A 55 -7.37 -20.38 16.63
CA SER A 55 -6.49 -20.40 17.80
C SER A 55 -6.90 -21.41 18.88
N SER A 56 -8.10 -22.00 18.81
CA SER A 56 -8.61 -22.90 19.86
C SER A 56 -8.55 -24.39 19.48
N GLN A 57 -8.21 -24.75 18.23
CA GLN A 57 -8.22 -26.14 17.76
C GLN A 57 -6.84 -26.75 17.43
N ASN A 58 -5.74 -26.01 17.49
CA ASN A 58 -4.41 -26.58 17.22
C ASN A 58 -3.66 -26.93 18.51
N ASN A 59 -4.14 -27.98 19.18
CA ASN A 59 -3.35 -28.76 20.14
C ASN A 59 -2.93 -30.07 19.46
N VAL A 60 -2.13 -29.97 18.40
CA VAL A 60 -1.41 -31.10 17.80
C VAL A 60 0.00 -30.63 17.47
N THR A 61 0.95 -31.09 18.27
CA THR A 61 2.39 -30.88 18.07
C THR A 61 2.86 -31.68 16.86
N LYS A 62 3.21 -30.97 15.78
CA LYS A 62 4.25 -31.40 14.84
C LYS A 62 5.15 -30.23 14.59
N GLU A 63 6.37 -30.32 15.11
CA GLU A 63 7.47 -29.42 14.76
C GLU A 63 7.66 -29.45 13.25
N VAL A 64 7.51 -28.28 12.62
CA VAL A 64 8.00 -28.02 11.28
C VAL A 64 9.00 -26.89 11.45
N GLU A 65 10.28 -27.20 11.33
CA GLU A 65 11.33 -26.20 11.32
C GLU A 65 11.18 -25.30 10.09
N PRO A 66 11.07 -23.98 10.23
CA PRO A 66 11.17 -23.07 9.10
C PRO A 66 12.63 -23.00 8.63
N VAL A 67 12.86 -23.19 7.33
CA VAL A 67 14.15 -22.88 6.71
C VAL A 67 14.31 -21.36 6.66
N VAL A 68 14.85 -20.78 7.72
CA VAL A 68 15.24 -19.37 7.80
C VAL A 68 16.61 -19.20 7.15
N LYS A 69 16.69 -18.56 5.99
CA LYS A 69 17.96 -18.05 5.47
C LYS A 69 18.15 -16.62 5.95
N LEU A 70 19.03 -16.44 6.94
CA LEU A 70 19.57 -15.15 7.33
C LEU A 70 20.49 -14.66 6.20
N ILE A 71 20.25 -13.46 5.69
CA ILE A 71 21.15 -12.80 4.75
C ILE A 71 21.71 -11.59 5.51
N ASP A 72 22.98 -11.65 5.87
CA ASP A 72 23.70 -10.51 6.44
C ASP A 72 23.96 -9.50 5.31
N VAL A 73 23.48 -8.27 5.49
CA VAL A 73 23.80 -7.13 4.61
C VAL A 73 24.85 -6.29 5.32
N GLU A 74 26.10 -6.43 4.86
CA GLU A 74 27.22 -5.64 5.34
C GLU A 74 27.17 -4.23 4.73
N HIS A 75 27.09 -3.19 5.56
CA HIS A 75 27.11 -1.79 5.15
C HIS A 75 28.56 -1.29 5.08
N ASP A 76 29.09 -1.12 3.87
CA ASP A 76 30.38 -0.46 3.67
C ASP A 76 30.20 1.07 3.60
N LEU A 77 30.70 1.77 4.61
CA LEU A 77 30.67 3.24 4.74
C LEU A 77 32.09 3.78 4.61
N THR A 78 32.59 3.95 3.38
CA THR A 78 33.83 4.70 3.15
C THR A 78 33.55 6.18 2.86
N HIS A 79 33.98 7.03 3.79
CA HIS A 79 34.04 8.48 3.69
C HIS A 79 35.06 8.95 2.64
N GLY A 80 34.66 9.82 1.71
CA GLY A 80 35.54 10.61 0.85
C GLY A 80 35.25 12.11 0.97
N ARG A 81 36.24 12.89 1.41
CA ARG A 81 36.14 14.33 1.73
C ARG A 81 36.95 15.15 0.71
N ARG A 82 36.39 16.32 0.32
CA ARG A 82 37.03 17.49 -0.37
C ARG A 82 37.45 17.23 -1.84
N GLN A 83 37.28 18.16 -2.78
CA GLN A 83 37.82 19.53 -2.77
C GLN A 83 36.97 20.57 -3.53
N ARG A 84 37.18 21.82 -3.10
CA ARG A 84 36.69 23.09 -3.63
C ARG A 84 37.65 23.55 -4.74
N ALA A 85 37.13 23.97 -5.89
CA ALA A 85 37.89 24.70 -6.91
C ALA A 85 37.24 26.07 -7.14
N THR A 86 38.09 27.09 -7.12
CA THR A 86 37.83 28.51 -7.37
C THR A 86 38.20 28.89 -8.82
N ALA A 87 37.82 30.12 -9.21
CA ALA A 87 38.25 30.90 -10.40
C ALA A 87 37.35 30.72 -11.65
N ASN A 88 36.91 31.74 -12.41
CA ASN A 88 37.18 33.19 -12.44
C ASN A 88 35.99 33.91 -13.12
N GLU A 89 35.76 35.17 -12.73
CA GLU A 89 35.05 36.16 -13.55
C GLU A 89 35.95 36.63 -14.70
N GLU A 90 35.44 36.63 -15.92
CA GLU A 90 35.80 37.61 -16.95
C GLU A 90 34.54 38.05 -17.70
N ALA A 91 34.29 39.35 -17.66
CA ALA A 91 33.28 40.05 -18.44
C ALA A 91 33.84 40.36 -19.83
N PHE A 92 33.01 40.32 -20.89
CA PHE A 92 32.95 41.34 -21.96
C PHE A 92 31.89 40.95 -23.01
N GLY A 93 31.07 41.93 -23.42
CA GLY A 93 30.36 41.89 -24.70
C GLY A 93 28.85 42.10 -24.64
N GLN A 94 28.40 43.33 -24.40
CA GLN A 94 27.05 43.75 -24.79
C GLN A 94 26.91 43.74 -26.31
N ILE A 95 25.96 42.97 -26.82
CA ILE A 95 25.41 43.11 -28.17
C ILE A 95 23.91 43.31 -28.03
N ASN A 96 23.47 44.55 -28.21
CA ASN A 96 22.06 44.90 -28.36
C ASN A 96 21.58 44.38 -29.72
N ALA A 97 20.78 43.32 -29.71
CA ALA A 97 19.93 42.94 -30.84
C ALA A 97 18.48 43.02 -30.38
N SER A 98 17.85 44.16 -30.64
CA SER A 98 16.40 44.32 -30.62
C SER A 98 15.82 43.55 -31.81
N GLY A 99 15.27 42.37 -31.56
CA GLY A 99 14.59 41.54 -32.54
C GLY A 99 13.74 40.50 -31.82
N SER A 100 12.44 40.55 -32.05
CA SER A 100 11.40 39.68 -31.50
C SER A 100 11.71 38.19 -31.70
N ASN A 101 11.53 37.40 -30.63
CA ASN A 101 10.93 36.06 -30.67
C ASN A 101 10.53 35.72 -29.24
N SER A 102 9.26 35.97 -28.89
CA SER A 102 8.65 35.21 -27.81
C SER A 102 8.56 33.77 -28.32
N GLU A 103 9.55 32.95 -28.00
CA GLU A 103 9.37 31.51 -28.00
C GLU A 103 8.20 31.26 -27.04
N GLU A 104 7.00 31.07 -27.61
CA GLU A 104 5.94 30.35 -26.91
C GLU A 104 6.56 29.00 -26.56
N THR A 105 6.99 28.86 -25.32
CA THR A 105 7.39 27.59 -24.76
C THR A 105 6.15 26.71 -24.79
N MET A 106 5.94 25.96 -25.87
CA MET A 106 4.90 24.94 -25.93
C MET A 106 5.16 23.98 -24.78
N ASP A 107 4.25 23.96 -23.81
CA ASP A 107 4.30 22.99 -22.74
C ASP A 107 4.39 21.58 -23.36
N PRO A 108 5.26 20.71 -22.82
CA PRO A 108 5.36 19.35 -23.31
C PRO A 108 3.98 18.67 -23.25
N PRO A 109 3.67 17.77 -24.19
CA PRO A 109 2.38 17.11 -24.22
C PRO A 109 2.10 16.41 -22.88
N PRO A 110 0.84 16.40 -22.41
CA PRO A 110 0.50 15.80 -21.13
C PRO A 110 0.80 14.29 -21.14
N ILE A 111 1.30 13.79 -20.02
CA ILE A 111 1.54 12.37 -19.82
C ILE A 111 0.21 11.75 -19.40
N LEU A 112 -0.45 11.00 -20.28
CA LEU A 112 -1.76 10.41 -20.02
C LEU A 112 -1.68 8.88 -19.95
N VAL A 113 -2.41 8.29 -19.01
CA VAL A 113 -2.53 6.85 -18.82
C VAL A 113 -4.01 6.49 -18.77
N GLU A 114 -4.41 5.47 -19.52
CA GLU A 114 -5.78 4.93 -19.49
C GLU A 114 -5.87 3.82 -18.44
N THR A 115 -6.86 3.94 -17.56
CA THR A 115 -7.26 2.95 -16.56
C THR A 115 -8.65 2.42 -16.91
N ASP A 116 -9.09 1.35 -16.25
CA ASP A 116 -10.44 0.81 -16.40
C ASP A 116 -11.56 1.79 -15.99
N LEU A 117 -11.24 2.75 -15.12
CA LEU A 117 -12.19 3.76 -14.62
C LEU A 117 -12.14 5.09 -15.39
N GLY A 118 -11.05 5.39 -16.08
CA GLY A 118 -10.89 6.62 -16.85
C GLY A 118 -9.43 7.05 -17.05
N VAL A 119 -9.23 8.22 -17.66
CA VAL A 119 -7.90 8.75 -17.98
C VAL A 119 -7.29 9.45 -16.77
N VAL A 120 -6.01 9.21 -16.52
CA VAL A 120 -5.21 9.81 -15.45
C VAL A 120 -4.02 10.56 -16.05
N GLN A 121 -3.79 11.80 -15.60
CA GLN A 121 -2.63 12.59 -15.98
C GLN A 121 -1.49 12.41 -14.99
N GLY A 122 -0.29 12.14 -15.51
CA GLY A 122 0.95 12.07 -14.77
C GLY A 122 1.68 13.42 -14.76
N HIS A 123 2.42 13.66 -13.69
CA HIS A 123 3.23 14.85 -13.48
C HIS A 123 4.68 14.46 -13.18
N ILE A 124 5.62 15.33 -13.50
CA ILE A 124 7.02 15.12 -13.13
C ILE A 124 7.13 15.25 -11.60
N TRP A 125 7.72 14.24 -10.95
CA TRP A 125 7.90 14.28 -9.50
C TRP A 125 9.01 15.27 -9.13
N GLN A 126 8.61 16.37 -8.50
CA GLN A 126 9.51 17.42 -8.04
C GLN A 126 10.51 17.83 -9.13
N HIS A 127 11.81 17.72 -8.86
CA HIS A 127 12.91 18.06 -9.77
C HIS A 127 13.54 16.81 -10.41
N SER A 128 12.85 15.66 -10.39
CA SER A 128 13.32 14.42 -11.00
C SER A 128 12.64 14.20 -12.35
N ASP A 129 13.36 14.43 -13.44
CA ASP A 129 12.90 14.17 -14.81
C ASP A 129 12.62 12.68 -15.09
N LYS A 130 13.11 11.79 -14.22
CA LYS A 130 13.02 10.33 -14.32
C LYS A 130 11.76 9.73 -13.69
N ILE A 131 11.07 10.45 -12.82
CA ILE A 131 9.94 9.91 -12.04
C ILE A 131 8.65 10.60 -12.48
N ILE A 132 7.66 9.80 -12.85
CA ILE A 132 6.30 10.29 -13.09
C ILE A 132 5.43 9.91 -11.89
N SER A 133 4.71 10.90 -11.36
CA SER A 133 3.76 10.75 -10.26
C SER A 133 2.33 10.90 -10.74
N TYR A 134 1.45 10.06 -10.23
CA TYR A 134 0.00 10.11 -10.40
C TYR A 134 -0.62 10.08 -9.02
N PHE A 135 -1.31 11.16 -8.62
CA PHE A 135 -1.78 11.30 -7.24
C PHE A 135 -3.26 10.98 -7.09
N ASP A 136 -3.60 10.43 -5.92
CA ASP A 136 -4.95 10.34 -5.39
C ASP A 136 -5.99 9.78 -6.38
N ILE A 137 -5.62 8.77 -7.16
CA ILE A 137 -6.51 8.08 -8.10
C ILE A 137 -7.56 7.32 -7.29
N PRO A 138 -8.87 7.59 -7.48
CA PRO A 138 -9.92 6.92 -6.71
C PRO A 138 -10.05 5.47 -7.15
N TYR A 139 -9.89 4.55 -6.20
CA TYR A 139 -10.12 3.12 -6.42
C TYR A 139 -11.45 2.66 -5.80
N GLY A 140 -11.97 3.40 -4.82
CA GLY A 140 -13.19 3.02 -4.13
C GLY A 140 -13.93 4.14 -3.43
N LYS A 141 -15.05 3.76 -2.83
CA LYS A 141 -15.87 4.56 -1.91
C LYS A 141 -16.45 3.64 -0.84
N PHE A 142 -16.98 4.18 0.25
CA PHE A 142 -17.59 3.35 1.29
C PHE A 142 -18.75 4.03 2.00
N SER A 143 -19.66 3.19 2.49
CA SER A 143 -20.58 3.52 3.57
C SER A 143 -19.94 3.19 4.92
N LEU A 144 -20.42 3.85 5.99
CA LEU A 144 -19.83 3.74 7.31
C LEU A 144 -19.76 2.27 7.79
N PHE A 145 -18.55 1.79 8.13
CA PHE A 145 -18.23 0.43 8.60
C PHE A 145 -18.45 -0.73 7.59
N GLU A 146 -19.00 -0.45 6.42
CA GLU A 146 -19.28 -1.46 5.41
C GLU A 146 -18.06 -1.76 4.53
N ALA A 147 -18.13 -2.82 3.73
CA ALA A 147 -17.12 -3.08 2.71
C ALA A 147 -17.02 -1.90 1.72
N PRO A 148 -15.84 -1.63 1.15
CA PRO A 148 -15.72 -0.64 0.10
C PRO A 148 -16.40 -1.13 -1.19
N GLU A 149 -16.83 -0.18 -2.00
CA GLU A 149 -17.31 -0.39 -3.37
C GLU A 149 -16.29 0.19 -4.35
N LYS A 150 -16.22 -0.38 -5.55
CA LYS A 150 -15.41 0.18 -6.65
C LYS A 150 -15.80 1.64 -6.92
N ALA A 151 -14.80 2.46 -7.22
CA ALA A 151 -15.02 3.83 -7.66
C ALA A 151 -15.84 3.83 -8.96
N SER A 152 -16.59 4.91 -9.17
CA SER A 152 -17.34 5.11 -10.40
C SER A 152 -16.40 5.62 -11.50
N ASN A 153 -16.66 5.22 -12.74
CA ASN A 153 -15.92 5.74 -13.89
C ASN A 153 -16.07 7.26 -13.99
N TRP A 154 -15.03 7.92 -14.51
CA TRP A 154 -15.01 9.35 -14.75
C TRP A 154 -14.75 9.66 -16.23
N THR A 155 -15.34 10.75 -16.72
CA THR A 155 -15.16 11.21 -18.11
C THR A 155 -14.04 12.23 -18.25
N ASP A 156 -13.86 13.07 -17.23
CA ASP A 156 -12.85 14.13 -17.23
C ASP A 156 -11.49 13.58 -16.81
N ILE A 157 -10.40 14.14 -17.33
CA ILE A 157 -9.04 13.69 -16.99
C ILE A 157 -8.80 13.89 -15.48
N HIS A 158 -8.44 12.82 -14.77
CA HIS A 158 -8.00 12.91 -13.38
C HIS A 158 -6.59 13.51 -13.34
N SER A 159 -6.52 14.81 -13.06
CA SER A 159 -5.28 15.60 -13.05
C SER A 159 -5.05 16.20 -11.67
N VAL A 160 -4.33 15.47 -10.83
CA VAL A 160 -3.98 15.86 -9.47
C VAL A 160 -2.46 15.93 -9.35
N THR A 161 -1.95 17.07 -8.88
CA THR A 161 -0.52 17.40 -8.87
C THR A 161 0.19 17.13 -7.55
N GLU A 162 -0.55 16.88 -6.47
CA GLU A 162 0.00 16.60 -5.14
C GLU A 162 -0.96 15.75 -4.30
N HIS A 163 -0.40 15.02 -3.33
CA HIS A 163 -1.15 14.18 -2.39
C HIS A 163 -1.95 15.02 -1.38
N LYS A 164 -3.28 14.94 -1.41
CA LYS A 164 -4.20 15.68 -0.52
C LYS A 164 -5.14 14.78 0.26
N LYS A 165 -5.39 13.57 -0.22
CA LYS A 165 -6.40 12.68 0.35
C LYS A 165 -5.82 11.89 1.53
N ARG A 166 -6.63 11.78 2.58
CA ARG A 166 -6.36 10.92 3.74
C ARG A 166 -7.69 10.59 4.42
N CYS A 167 -7.79 9.37 4.94
CA CYS A 167 -9.00 8.95 5.63
C CYS A 167 -9.17 9.67 6.98
N PRO A 168 -10.41 9.76 7.49
CA PRO A 168 -10.72 10.42 8.76
C PRO A 168 -9.86 9.88 9.90
N GLN A 169 -9.15 10.78 10.59
CA GLN A 169 -8.24 10.43 11.68
C GLN A 169 -8.03 11.62 12.63
N ILE A 170 -7.50 11.35 13.82
CA ILE A 170 -7.18 12.37 14.82
C ILE A 170 -5.67 12.50 14.89
N LYS A 171 -5.15 13.67 14.53
CA LYS A 171 -3.72 14.00 14.65
C LYS A 171 -3.59 15.22 15.57
N ASP A 172 -2.77 15.11 16.62
CA ASP A 172 -2.54 16.20 17.57
C ASP A 172 -3.85 16.83 18.11
N SER A 173 -4.79 15.96 18.53
CA SER A 173 -6.14 16.32 18.98
C SER A 173 -7.03 17.02 17.94
N THR A 174 -6.62 17.06 16.68
CA THR A 174 -7.36 17.68 15.58
C THR A 174 -7.89 16.61 14.63
N PHE A 175 -9.17 16.72 14.28
CA PHE A 175 -9.77 15.89 13.24
C PHE A 175 -9.28 16.34 11.86
N ILE A 176 -8.72 15.42 11.09
CA ILE A 176 -8.24 15.65 9.73
C ILE A 176 -8.73 14.54 8.79
N GLY A 177 -8.73 14.82 7.48
CA GLY A 177 -9.12 13.87 6.45
C GLY A 177 -10.59 13.98 6.04
N SER A 178 -10.98 13.13 5.10
CA SER A 178 -12.30 13.12 4.47
C SER A 178 -12.78 11.69 4.24
N PRO A 179 -14.10 11.40 4.25
CA PRO A 179 -14.65 10.10 3.83
C PRO A 179 -14.32 9.74 2.38
N ASP A 180 -14.15 10.74 1.50
CA ASP A 180 -13.63 10.54 0.15
C ASP A 180 -12.11 10.40 0.22
N CYS A 181 -11.64 9.21 0.62
CA CYS A 181 -10.22 8.95 0.85
C CYS A 181 -9.69 7.65 0.23
N LEU A 182 -10.53 6.77 -0.32
CA LEU A 182 -10.09 5.50 -0.91
C LEU A 182 -9.47 5.75 -2.28
N THR A 183 -8.24 6.24 -2.21
CA THR A 183 -7.42 6.73 -3.29
C THR A 183 -6.02 6.14 -3.16
N LEU A 184 -5.29 6.06 -4.26
CA LEU A 184 -3.91 5.63 -4.27
C LEU A 184 -3.07 6.53 -5.17
N SER A 185 -1.77 6.59 -4.88
CA SER A 185 -0.81 7.30 -5.71
C SER A 185 0.17 6.30 -6.34
N VAL A 186 0.53 6.51 -7.59
CA VAL A 186 1.49 5.68 -8.35
C VAL A 186 2.70 6.51 -8.73
N PHE A 187 3.89 5.97 -8.49
CA PHE A 187 5.16 6.57 -8.89
C PHE A 187 5.93 5.57 -9.75
N THR A 188 6.26 5.96 -10.97
CA THR A 188 6.82 5.06 -11.97
C THR A 188 8.04 5.69 -12.65
N PRO A 189 9.06 4.90 -13.02
CA PRO A 189 10.12 5.39 -13.89
C PRO A 189 9.52 5.85 -15.24
N ARG A 190 10.00 6.95 -15.81
CA ARG A 190 9.56 7.42 -17.14
C ARG A 190 9.73 6.34 -18.23
N THR A 191 10.71 5.47 -18.07
CA THR A 191 11.03 4.38 -19.01
C THR A 191 10.58 3.01 -18.49
N ALA A 192 9.58 2.96 -17.60
CA ALA A 192 9.13 1.71 -17.01
C ALA A 192 8.56 0.77 -18.06
N GLU A 193 9.10 -0.44 -18.11
CA GLU A 193 8.57 -1.53 -18.92
C GLU A 193 8.63 -2.82 -18.10
N ASN A 194 7.48 -3.47 -17.93
CA ASN A 194 7.35 -4.72 -17.19
C ASN A 194 8.01 -4.66 -15.79
N ALA A 195 7.96 -3.50 -15.15
CA ALA A 195 8.67 -3.21 -13.90
C ALA A 195 8.06 -3.96 -12.70
N GLY A 196 8.88 -4.28 -11.71
CA GLY A 196 8.37 -4.79 -10.42
C GLY A 196 7.52 -3.72 -9.72
N VAL A 197 6.48 -4.14 -9.01
CA VAL A 197 5.55 -3.23 -8.33
C VAL A 197 5.65 -3.46 -6.82
N LEU A 198 5.96 -2.42 -6.06
CA LEU A 198 5.85 -2.40 -4.61
C LEU A 198 4.55 -1.69 -4.22
N PHE A 199 3.60 -2.44 -3.70
CA PHE A 199 2.40 -1.92 -3.05
C PHE A 199 2.70 -1.75 -1.56
N TYR A 200 2.92 -0.51 -1.13
CA TYR A 200 3.40 -0.21 0.21
C TYR A 200 2.30 0.34 1.10
N ILE A 201 1.93 -0.42 2.13
CA ILE A 201 0.88 -0.07 3.09
C ILE A 201 1.48 0.87 4.13
N HIS A 202 1.00 2.11 4.17
CA HIS A 202 1.46 3.08 5.15
C HIS A 202 1.17 2.63 6.58
N ASP A 203 2.06 2.95 7.51
CA ASP A 203 1.87 2.66 8.94
C ASP A 203 0.62 3.39 9.49
N SER A 204 0.01 2.78 10.50
CA SER A 204 -1.14 3.25 11.28
C SER A 204 -0.88 3.18 12.79
N SER A 205 0.38 3.10 13.23
CA SER A 205 0.73 2.82 14.63
C SER A 205 0.18 3.80 15.66
N SER A 206 -0.18 5.02 15.23
CA SER A 206 -0.87 6.05 16.02
C SER A 206 -2.28 6.36 15.51
N ASN A 207 -2.96 5.40 14.86
CA ASN A 207 -4.25 5.58 14.18
C ASN A 207 -4.28 6.77 13.20
N THR A 208 -3.11 7.14 12.69
CA THR A 208 -2.88 8.23 11.75
C THR A 208 -1.95 7.76 10.65
N GLY A 209 -2.08 8.35 9.47
CA GLY A 209 -1.33 7.98 8.29
C GLY A 209 -2.12 8.22 7.01
N SER A 210 -1.38 8.22 5.91
CA SER A 210 -1.88 8.22 4.54
C SER A 210 -0.77 7.69 3.63
N GLY A 211 -1.06 7.41 2.37
CA GLY A 211 -0.07 7.13 1.32
C GLY A 211 0.77 8.37 0.96
N ASP A 212 1.27 9.10 1.96
CA ASP A 212 1.98 10.36 1.79
C ASP A 212 3.39 10.12 1.21
N PRO A 213 3.66 10.57 -0.03
CA PRO A 213 4.95 10.38 -0.65
C PRO A 213 6.08 11.16 0.02
N TYR A 214 5.80 12.22 0.80
CA TYR A 214 6.85 12.90 1.56
C TYR A 214 7.34 12.08 2.74
N LYS A 215 6.56 11.08 3.19
CA LYS A 215 6.97 10.11 4.22
C LYS A 215 7.58 8.85 3.63
N TYR A 216 7.07 8.36 2.49
CA TYR A 216 7.44 7.08 1.89
C TYR A 216 8.17 7.20 0.54
N GLY A 217 8.72 8.38 0.25
CA GLY A 217 9.47 8.83 -0.93
C GLY A 217 9.72 7.84 -2.07
N PRO A 218 9.33 8.15 -3.32
CA PRO A 218 9.58 7.28 -4.46
C PRO A 218 11.05 7.25 -4.90
N GLU A 219 11.89 8.19 -4.44
CA GLU A 219 13.19 8.49 -5.03
C GLU A 219 14.11 7.28 -5.08
N PHE A 220 14.20 6.51 -4.00
CA PHE A 220 15.10 5.36 -3.96
C PHE A 220 14.56 4.21 -4.84
N LEU A 221 13.30 3.82 -4.64
CA LEU A 221 12.73 2.65 -5.30
C LEU A 221 12.54 2.87 -6.80
N VAL A 222 12.01 4.03 -7.18
CA VAL A 222 11.70 4.33 -8.58
C VAL A 222 12.96 4.54 -9.41
N ASN A 223 13.99 5.18 -8.86
CA ASN A 223 15.28 5.27 -9.57
C ASN A 223 15.96 3.91 -9.75
N ASN A 224 15.58 2.89 -8.97
CA ASN A 224 16.01 1.50 -9.13
C ASN A 224 15.03 0.65 -9.98
N GLY A 225 14.12 1.28 -10.72
CA GLY A 225 13.24 0.60 -11.67
C GLY A 225 12.03 -0.10 -11.05
N ILE A 226 11.67 0.23 -9.80
CA ILE A 226 10.50 -0.32 -9.11
C ILE A 226 9.37 0.71 -9.13
N ILE A 227 8.17 0.29 -9.53
CA ILE A 227 6.97 1.13 -9.39
C ILE A 227 6.50 1.09 -7.94
N LEU A 228 6.26 2.25 -7.36
CA LEU A 228 5.74 2.39 -6.00
C LEU A 228 4.24 2.75 -6.06
N VAL A 229 3.42 2.00 -5.35
CA VAL A 229 1.98 2.28 -5.16
C VAL A 229 1.72 2.55 -3.68
N LEU A 230 1.14 3.72 -3.38
CA LEU A 230 0.82 4.18 -2.03
C LEU A 230 -0.70 4.34 -1.88
N PRO A 231 -1.42 3.33 -1.36
CA PRO A 231 -2.85 3.40 -1.10
C PRO A 231 -3.15 4.16 0.20
N ASN A 232 -4.29 4.85 0.24
CA ASN A 232 -4.97 5.23 1.47
C ASN A 232 -6.00 4.15 1.83
N TYR A 233 -6.22 3.91 3.12
CA TYR A 233 -7.26 2.99 3.63
C TYR A 233 -7.85 3.51 4.95
N ARG A 234 -9.04 3.03 5.34
CA ARG A 234 -9.68 3.48 6.59
C ARG A 234 -8.88 3.08 7.82
N LEU A 235 -8.85 3.97 8.82
CA LEU A 235 -8.12 3.79 10.07
C LEU A 235 -9.05 3.69 11.29
N GLY A 236 -8.51 3.23 12.42
CA GLY A 236 -9.22 3.18 13.70
C GLY A 236 -10.57 2.47 13.63
N ALA A 237 -11.57 2.98 14.36
CA ALA A 237 -12.92 2.40 14.37
C ALA A 237 -13.56 2.40 12.97
N LEU A 238 -13.28 3.39 12.14
CA LEU A 238 -13.85 3.45 10.80
C LEU A 238 -13.42 2.26 9.91
N GLY A 239 -12.19 1.78 10.10
CA GLY A 239 -11.64 0.66 9.36
C GLY A 239 -11.81 -0.71 10.03
N PHE A 240 -11.90 -0.76 11.36
CA PHE A 240 -11.77 -2.00 12.12
C PHE A 240 -12.89 -2.27 13.14
N LEU A 241 -13.91 -1.41 13.25
CA LEU A 241 -15.04 -1.65 14.16
C LEU A 241 -15.75 -2.97 13.80
N CYS A 242 -15.89 -3.85 14.78
CA CYS A 242 -16.63 -5.09 14.63
C CYS A 242 -17.64 -5.25 15.78
N LEU A 243 -18.92 -5.33 15.40
CA LEU A 243 -20.04 -5.60 16.31
C LEU A 243 -20.60 -7.02 16.14
N GLN A 244 -19.94 -7.86 15.34
CA GLN A 244 -20.40 -9.21 15.00
C GLN A 244 -21.83 -9.24 14.44
N ASN A 245 -22.18 -8.23 13.66
CA ASN A 245 -23.46 -8.10 12.97
C ASN A 245 -23.23 -7.62 11.52
N THR A 246 -24.31 -7.46 10.76
CA THR A 246 -24.24 -7.07 9.35
C THR A 246 -23.90 -5.60 9.13
N ILE A 247 -24.12 -4.73 10.14
CA ILE A 247 -23.89 -3.28 10.04
C ILE A 247 -22.40 -2.96 10.19
N ALA A 248 -21.72 -3.62 11.12
CA ALA A 248 -20.29 -3.47 11.35
C ALA A 248 -19.64 -4.86 11.44
N PRO A 249 -19.42 -5.51 10.29
CA PRO A 249 -18.88 -6.87 10.22
C PRO A 249 -17.36 -6.94 10.44
N GLY A 250 -16.68 -5.81 10.67
CA GLY A 250 -15.23 -5.74 10.87
C GLY A 250 -14.41 -5.72 9.57
N ASN A 251 -13.11 -5.49 9.73
CA ASN A 251 -12.09 -5.61 8.67
C ASN A 251 -12.33 -4.77 7.41
N ALA A 252 -13.05 -3.66 7.52
CA ALA A 252 -13.35 -2.76 6.42
C ALA A 252 -12.05 -2.23 5.77
N ALA A 253 -11.04 -1.91 6.58
CA ALA A 253 -9.70 -1.50 6.14
C ALA A 253 -8.94 -2.58 5.35
N ILE A 254 -9.06 -3.86 5.73
CA ILE A 254 -8.44 -4.97 4.99
C ILE A 254 -9.09 -5.08 3.61
N ARG A 255 -10.40 -4.87 3.54
CA ARG A 255 -11.14 -4.86 2.27
C ARG A 255 -10.82 -3.63 1.41
N ASP A 256 -10.56 -2.47 2.02
CA ASP A 256 -10.05 -1.28 1.31
C ASP A 256 -8.74 -1.60 0.60
N LEU A 257 -7.80 -2.22 1.32
CA LEU A 257 -6.52 -2.61 0.76
C LEU A 257 -6.64 -3.73 -0.29
N ALA A 258 -7.55 -4.69 -0.09
CA ALA A 258 -7.83 -5.72 -1.09
C ALA A 258 -8.37 -5.11 -2.39
N LEU A 259 -9.28 -4.14 -2.29
CA LEU A 259 -9.81 -3.41 -3.45
C LEU A 259 -8.75 -2.55 -4.15
N ALA A 260 -7.87 -1.89 -3.39
CA ALA A 260 -6.73 -1.16 -3.95
C ALA A 260 -5.72 -2.10 -4.65
N LEU A 261 -5.53 -3.31 -4.13
CA LEU A 261 -4.70 -4.35 -4.78
C LEU A 261 -5.34 -4.87 -6.06
N GLU A 262 -6.65 -5.08 -6.07
CA GLU A 262 -7.40 -5.43 -7.29
C GLU A 262 -7.23 -4.32 -8.34
N TRP A 263 -7.45 -3.06 -7.97
CA TRP A 263 -7.22 -1.93 -8.87
C TRP A 263 -5.78 -1.90 -9.41
N THR A 264 -4.79 -2.15 -8.54
CA THR A 264 -3.38 -2.20 -8.93
C THR A 264 -3.15 -3.35 -9.91
N LYS A 265 -3.69 -4.53 -9.65
CA LYS A 265 -3.58 -5.70 -10.52
C LYS A 265 -4.11 -5.43 -11.93
N ASP A 266 -5.22 -4.73 -12.02
CA ASP A 266 -5.93 -4.49 -13.27
C ASP A 266 -5.31 -3.35 -14.09
N ASN A 267 -4.73 -2.34 -13.42
CA ASN A 267 -4.31 -1.11 -14.07
C ASN A 267 -2.80 -0.89 -14.18
N ILE A 268 -1.96 -1.54 -13.34
CA ILE A 268 -0.54 -1.16 -13.22
C ILE A 268 0.26 -1.38 -14.51
N LYS A 269 -0.24 -2.21 -15.43
CA LYS A 269 0.37 -2.40 -16.76
C LYS A 269 0.40 -1.10 -17.56
N SER A 270 -0.64 -0.28 -17.47
CA SER A 270 -0.71 1.02 -18.17
C SER A 270 0.33 2.03 -17.65
N PHE A 271 0.86 1.80 -16.44
CA PHE A 271 1.93 2.60 -15.83
C PHE A 271 3.33 1.99 -16.05
N GLY A 272 3.46 0.95 -16.88
CA GLY A 272 4.71 0.23 -17.16
C GLY A 272 5.03 -0.91 -16.19
N GLY A 273 4.11 -1.27 -15.29
CA GLY A 273 4.30 -2.31 -14.29
C GLY A 273 3.97 -3.72 -14.77
N ASN A 274 4.52 -4.72 -14.09
CA ASN A 274 4.17 -6.11 -14.28
C ASN A 274 3.07 -6.52 -13.29
N PRO A 275 1.83 -6.75 -13.76
CA PRO A 275 0.71 -7.11 -12.89
C PRO A 275 0.84 -8.54 -12.33
N LEU A 276 1.87 -9.32 -12.69
CA LEU A 276 2.17 -10.64 -12.12
C LEU A 276 3.32 -10.59 -11.10
N ASN A 277 3.92 -9.43 -10.87
CA ASN A 277 5.03 -9.23 -9.94
C ASN A 277 4.76 -8.07 -8.98
N ILE A 278 3.62 -8.14 -8.29
CA ILE A 278 3.24 -7.22 -7.22
C ILE A 278 3.76 -7.76 -5.88
N VAL A 279 4.56 -6.97 -5.19
CA VAL A 279 5.05 -7.22 -3.84
C VAL A 279 4.29 -6.32 -2.88
N VAL A 280 3.71 -6.88 -1.83
CA VAL A 280 3.06 -6.11 -0.77
C VAL A 280 4.02 -5.95 0.39
N SER A 281 4.18 -4.72 0.89
CA SER A 281 5.01 -4.45 2.07
C SER A 281 4.35 -3.49 3.04
N GLY A 282 4.84 -3.48 4.27
CA GLY A 282 4.51 -2.51 5.30
C GLY A 282 5.31 -2.78 6.58
N ASP A 283 5.46 -1.73 7.39
CA ASP A 283 6.09 -1.81 8.71
C ASP A 283 5.06 -1.94 9.83
N SER A 284 5.43 -2.61 10.92
CA SER A 284 4.63 -2.74 12.15
C SER A 284 3.22 -3.28 11.86
N ARG A 285 2.17 -2.54 12.22
CA ARG A 285 0.77 -2.92 11.95
C ARG A 285 0.52 -3.17 10.47
N SER A 286 1.18 -2.41 9.60
CA SER A 286 1.04 -2.55 8.16
C SER A 286 1.76 -3.77 7.61
N GLY A 287 2.83 -4.23 8.27
CA GLY A 287 3.43 -5.54 7.99
C GLY A 287 2.49 -6.70 8.33
N ALA A 288 1.76 -6.60 9.45
CA ALA A 288 0.70 -7.57 9.76
C ALA A 288 -0.45 -7.53 8.75
N LEU A 289 -0.88 -6.34 8.31
CA LEU A 289 -1.89 -6.18 7.25
C LEU A 289 -1.42 -6.79 5.92
N ALA A 290 -0.16 -6.57 5.53
CA ALA A 290 0.43 -7.19 4.35
C ALA A 290 0.33 -8.72 4.42
N GLY A 291 0.67 -9.31 5.57
CA GLY A 291 0.51 -10.74 5.81
C GLY A 291 -0.97 -11.20 5.76
N HIS A 292 -1.90 -10.43 6.33
CA HIS A 292 -3.33 -10.76 6.27
C HIS A 292 -3.87 -10.74 4.83
N LEU A 293 -3.43 -9.80 3.99
CA LEU A 293 -3.78 -9.77 2.57
C LEU A 293 -3.22 -10.98 1.80
N ALA A 294 -2.03 -11.45 2.17
CA ALA A 294 -1.42 -12.65 1.60
C ALA A 294 -2.22 -13.93 1.91
N LEU A 295 -2.84 -13.98 3.09
CA LEU A 295 -3.61 -15.13 3.56
C LEU A 295 -5.07 -15.09 3.12
N SER A 296 -5.62 -13.91 2.89
CA SER A 296 -7.02 -13.72 2.50
C SER A 296 -7.31 -14.31 1.13
N SER A 297 -8.42 -15.05 1.01
CA SER A 297 -8.91 -15.56 -0.28
C SER A 297 -9.29 -14.45 -1.25
N GLU A 298 -9.59 -13.25 -0.77
CA GLU A 298 -10.03 -12.10 -1.57
C GLU A 298 -8.86 -11.39 -2.29
N SER A 299 -7.64 -11.47 -1.74
CA SER A 299 -6.48 -10.69 -2.24
C SER A 299 -5.26 -11.52 -2.62
N LYS A 300 -5.11 -12.75 -2.11
CA LYS A 300 -3.89 -13.57 -2.31
C LYS A 300 -3.54 -13.80 -3.79
N ALA A 301 -4.54 -13.83 -4.68
CA ALA A 301 -4.34 -14.05 -6.11
C ALA A 301 -3.61 -12.87 -6.80
N TYR A 302 -3.62 -11.68 -6.19
CA TYR A 302 -2.99 -10.47 -6.73
C TYR A 302 -1.56 -10.28 -6.24
N ILE A 303 -1.11 -11.08 -5.27
CA ILE A 303 0.15 -10.88 -4.54
C ILE A 303 1.16 -11.93 -4.97
N ARG A 304 2.32 -11.48 -5.45
CA ARG A 304 3.43 -12.38 -5.82
C ARG A 304 4.35 -12.66 -4.64
N LYS A 305 4.68 -11.63 -3.85
CA LYS A 305 5.54 -11.74 -2.66
C LYS A 305 5.07 -10.79 -1.57
N VAL A 306 5.47 -11.06 -0.33
CA VAL A 306 5.20 -10.18 0.81
C VAL A 306 6.49 -9.93 1.58
N ILE A 307 6.69 -8.68 1.96
CA ILE A 307 7.74 -8.25 2.87
C ILE A 307 7.05 -7.72 4.12
N THR A 308 7.41 -8.25 5.28
CA THR A 308 6.83 -7.79 6.56
C THR A 308 7.94 -7.23 7.42
N GLU A 309 7.92 -5.93 7.65
CA GLU A 309 8.91 -5.23 8.46
C GLU A 309 8.32 -5.04 9.87
N SER A 310 9.00 -5.55 10.90
CA SER A 310 8.58 -5.42 12.32
C SER A 310 7.11 -5.78 12.63
N GLY A 311 6.46 -6.60 11.80
CA GLY A 311 5.03 -6.86 11.82
C GLY A 311 4.71 -8.31 11.44
N SER A 312 3.72 -8.92 12.10
CA SER A 312 3.34 -10.31 11.83
C SER A 312 1.86 -10.52 12.11
N VAL A 313 1.22 -11.38 11.31
CA VAL A 313 -0.16 -11.86 11.55
C VAL A 313 -0.31 -12.60 12.88
N LEU A 314 0.79 -13.07 13.45
CA LEU A 314 0.81 -13.77 14.75
C LEU A 314 1.07 -12.83 15.93
N ALA A 315 1.32 -11.54 15.68
CA ALA A 315 1.53 -10.60 16.76
C ALA A 315 0.27 -10.49 17.63
N HIS A 316 0.44 -10.40 18.96
CA HIS A 316 -0.68 -10.35 19.89
C HIS A 316 -1.62 -9.16 19.67
N TRP A 317 -1.12 -8.08 19.05
CA TRP A 317 -1.85 -6.86 18.70
C TRP A 317 -2.46 -6.88 17.29
N ALA A 318 -2.19 -7.91 16.46
CA ALA A 318 -2.64 -7.95 15.07
C ALA A 318 -4.12 -8.36 14.93
N ILE A 319 -4.67 -9.05 15.93
CA ILE A 319 -6.06 -9.52 15.93
C ILE A 319 -6.74 -9.14 17.25
N ASP A 320 -7.86 -8.43 17.18
CA ASP A 320 -8.75 -8.25 18.32
C ASP A 320 -9.61 -9.50 18.53
N ARG A 321 -9.38 -10.20 19.64
CA ARG A 321 -10.12 -11.41 20.00
C ARG A 321 -11.46 -11.12 20.70
N ASN A 322 -11.68 -9.89 21.16
CA ASN A 322 -12.88 -9.48 21.88
C ASN A 322 -13.49 -8.18 21.29
N PRO A 323 -13.78 -8.13 19.97
CA PRO A 323 -14.10 -6.89 19.27
C PRO A 323 -15.33 -6.14 19.81
N VAL A 324 -16.35 -6.86 20.28
CA VAL A 324 -17.56 -6.25 20.86
C VAL A 324 -17.24 -5.54 22.18
N SER A 325 -16.33 -6.08 22.99
CA SER A 325 -15.88 -5.44 24.23
C SER A 325 -15.11 -4.16 23.92
N THR A 326 -14.17 -4.22 22.96
CA THR A 326 -13.42 -3.06 22.48
C THR A 326 -14.36 -1.95 21.96
N ALA A 327 -15.34 -2.32 21.14
CA ALA A 327 -16.36 -1.39 20.65
C ALA A 327 -17.19 -0.76 21.78
N THR A 328 -17.55 -1.54 22.80
CA THR A 328 -18.31 -1.04 23.96
C THR A 328 -17.51 -0.01 24.75
N GLN A 329 -16.22 -0.24 24.96
CA GLN A 329 -15.33 0.71 25.64
C GLN A 329 -15.24 2.05 24.88
N LEU A 330 -15.16 2.00 23.56
CA LEU A 330 -15.19 3.20 22.72
C LEU A 330 -16.49 4.00 22.92
N VAL A 331 -17.65 3.33 22.93
CA VAL A 331 -18.94 3.99 23.16
C VAL A 331 -19.01 4.63 24.55
N THR A 332 -18.50 3.95 25.58
CA THR A 332 -18.43 4.52 26.93
C THR A 332 -17.57 5.77 26.97
N TYR A 333 -16.41 5.75 26.30
CA TYR A 333 -15.52 6.92 26.20
C TYR A 333 -16.17 8.10 25.47
N MET A 334 -16.99 7.84 24.44
CA MET A 334 -17.69 8.90 23.69
C MET A 334 -18.87 9.52 24.45
N LYS A 335 -19.41 8.83 25.47
CA LYS A 335 -20.56 9.29 26.25
C LYS A 335 -20.18 10.02 27.54
N GLY A 336 -18.92 9.93 27.96
CA GLY A 336 -18.36 10.67 29.11
C GLY A 336 -17.79 12.00 28.68
#